data_AF-U2E073-F1
#
_entry.id   AF-U2E073-F1
#
_cell.length_a   1.000
_cell.length_b   1.000
_cell.length_c   1.000
_cell.angle_alpha   90.00
_cell.angle_beta   90.00
_cell.angle_gamma   90.00
#
_symmetry.space_group_name_H-M   'P 1'
#
loop_
_entity.id
_entity.type
_entity.pdbx_description
1 polymer ?
#
loop_
_entity_poly.entity_id
_entity_poly.type
_entity_poly.pdbx_seq_one_letter_code
_entity_poly.pdbx_strand_id
1 'polypeptide(L)'
;MTKKCRLCGDQATLQNSHVIPRFVFRWVKKTGATPFLRNSENPDTRVQDYHEKLLCEDCEQSFSDYESKFASNIFYPFIDGKSTSFAYDEWLQRFIISISWRVIVSEQTDLSEFDHIHAEAIREAKDLWADILRGNLRLSTDVYTHYIFFLDDLADASNPDEVPDNWEFYIDRGIDATPVHGPGTTAIYFKLPQMLFFSCIQPPSDPQLSDLEVERSGEIGPPQTLGPDWGTFLINRADRVSSRSVSESEQEKIKERILENPKEALQSNSVEAFKKQMERKIENHDPTKHFGEECTVCHTHHRIIEFLPNRPLKKPEVERMAVKNPFLSGIYLDGELAVANQPEDVAPSFVLSSADETIIVTLYPDEGWVVEREIPHPEDSDPEEIGQMIAEGHRQNLVKWAKEQRANSI
;
A
#
# COMPACT_ATOMS: atom_id res chain seq x y z
N MET A 1 -18.54 37.55 5.77
CA MET A 1 -17.76 38.47 4.89
C MET A 1 -17.56 37.76 3.57
N THR A 2 -17.84 38.43 2.46
CA THR A 2 -17.57 37.88 1.12
C THR A 2 -16.07 37.97 0.82
N LYS A 3 -15.53 36.96 0.16
CA LYS A 3 -14.15 36.92 -0.34
C LYS A 3 -14.18 36.49 -1.80
N LYS A 4 -13.07 36.68 -2.50
CA LYS A 4 -12.93 36.24 -3.90
C LYS A 4 -12.82 34.72 -3.97
N CYS A 5 -13.70 34.07 -4.74
CA CYS A 5 -13.59 32.65 -5.06
C CYS A 5 -12.32 32.41 -5.90
N ARG A 6 -11.50 31.42 -5.52
CA ARG A 6 -10.24 31.14 -6.23
C ARG A 6 -10.46 30.60 -7.65
N LEU A 7 -11.60 29.97 -7.92
CA LEU A 7 -11.94 29.42 -9.24
C LEU A 7 -12.64 30.45 -10.13
N CYS A 8 -13.86 30.88 -9.80
CA CYS A 8 -14.63 31.80 -10.65
C CYS A 8 -14.12 33.24 -10.59
N GLY A 9 -13.52 33.66 -9.47
CA GLY A 9 -13.07 35.03 -9.26
C GLY A 9 -14.15 35.98 -8.74
N ASP A 10 -15.37 35.50 -8.51
CA ASP A 10 -16.47 36.31 -7.98
C ASP A 10 -16.36 36.56 -6.48
N GLN A 11 -16.95 37.66 -6.00
CA GLN A 11 -17.11 37.93 -4.58
C GLN A 11 -18.29 37.14 -4.02
N ALA A 12 -18.02 36.17 -3.16
CA ALA A 12 -19.04 35.28 -2.60
C ALA A 12 -18.70 34.86 -1.17
N THR A 13 -19.66 34.24 -0.49
CA THR A 13 -19.38 33.53 0.76
C THR A 13 -18.67 32.23 0.44
N LEU A 14 -17.43 32.08 0.90
CA LEU A 14 -16.63 30.90 0.61
C LEU A 14 -16.98 29.72 1.53
N GLN A 15 -17.02 28.53 0.94
CA GLN A 15 -17.32 27.27 1.59
C GLN A 15 -16.08 26.68 2.26
N ASN A 16 -16.27 25.63 3.07
CA ASN A 16 -15.18 24.84 3.65
C ASN A 16 -14.72 23.80 2.60
N SER A 17 -13.91 24.26 1.67
CA SER A 17 -13.38 23.48 0.56
C SER A 17 -12.36 22.46 1.07
N HIS A 18 -12.47 21.21 0.62
CA HIS A 18 -11.45 20.20 0.88
C HIS A 18 -10.60 20.02 -0.38
N VAL A 19 -9.28 19.95 -0.23
CA VAL A 19 -8.38 19.61 -1.34
C VAL A 19 -8.64 18.19 -1.82
N ILE A 20 -8.64 17.25 -0.87
CA ILE A 20 -9.05 15.86 -1.09
C ILE A 20 -10.54 15.72 -0.78
N PRO A 21 -11.35 15.04 -1.62
CA PRO A 21 -12.79 14.95 -1.41
C PRO A 21 -13.20 14.37 -0.05
N ARG A 22 -14.26 14.96 0.54
CA ARG A 22 -14.73 14.60 1.90
C ARG A 22 -15.13 13.13 2.06
N PHE A 23 -15.59 12.48 0.99
CA PHE A 23 -15.98 11.06 1.06
C PHE A 23 -14.77 10.15 1.39
N VAL A 24 -13.56 10.55 0.99
CA VAL A 24 -12.31 9.83 1.27
C VAL A 24 -12.00 9.88 2.77
N PHE A 25 -12.02 11.07 3.37
CA PHE A 25 -11.82 11.23 4.82
C PHE A 25 -12.90 10.51 5.63
N ARG A 26 -14.15 10.51 5.14
CA ARG A 26 -15.23 9.74 5.77
C ARG A 26 -14.95 8.24 5.74
N TRP A 27 -14.46 7.72 4.61
CA TRP A 27 -14.09 6.32 4.49
C TRP A 27 -12.94 5.98 5.46
N VAL A 28 -11.84 6.75 5.44
CA VAL A 28 -10.69 6.51 6.33
C VAL A 28 -11.10 6.50 7.80
N LYS A 29 -11.92 7.46 8.25
CA LYS A 29 -12.42 7.51 9.63
C LYS A 29 -13.32 6.33 9.98
N LYS A 30 -14.19 5.91 9.04
CA LYS A 30 -15.14 4.82 9.25
C LYS A 30 -14.45 3.45 9.32
N THR A 31 -13.41 3.25 8.52
CA THR A 31 -12.68 1.97 8.42
C THR A 31 -11.41 1.94 9.26
N GLY A 32 -11.16 2.96 10.09
CA GLY A 32 -9.98 3.06 10.93
C GLY A 32 -10.17 2.40 12.29
N ALA A 33 -9.09 1.89 12.88
CA ALA A 33 -9.09 1.37 14.25
C ALA A 33 -9.50 2.46 15.27
N THR A 34 -9.26 3.72 14.94
CA THR A 34 -9.79 4.88 15.65
C THR A 34 -10.39 5.87 14.64
N PRO A 35 -11.39 6.68 15.03
CA PRO A 35 -12.03 7.64 14.13
C PRO A 35 -11.20 8.93 13.91
N PHE A 36 -9.96 8.98 14.40
CA PHE A 36 -9.12 10.17 14.37
C PHE A 36 -8.10 10.10 13.23
N LEU A 37 -7.90 11.22 12.55
CA LEU A 37 -6.83 11.38 11.57
C LEU A 37 -5.64 12.06 12.22
N ARG A 38 -4.44 11.79 11.70
CA ARG A 38 -3.18 12.41 12.11
C ARG A 38 -2.46 12.86 10.84
N ASN A 39 -1.74 13.99 10.93
CA ASN A 39 -0.87 14.47 9.85
C ASN A 39 0.51 13.81 9.98
N SER A 40 1.12 13.45 8.87
CA SER A 40 2.50 12.96 8.80
C SER A 40 3.52 13.97 9.32
N GLU A 41 3.30 15.28 9.16
CA GLU A 41 4.23 16.29 9.67
C GLU A 41 4.19 16.41 11.20
N ASN A 42 3.03 16.25 11.81
CA ASN A 42 2.88 16.28 13.27
C ASN A 42 1.98 15.13 13.71
N PRO A 43 2.55 13.92 13.85
CA PRO A 43 1.79 12.72 14.14
C PRO A 43 1.16 12.74 15.53
N ASP A 44 1.70 13.52 16.47
CA ASP A 44 1.12 13.69 17.81
C ASP A 44 -0.19 14.49 17.79
N THR A 45 -0.41 15.30 16.76
CA THR A 45 -1.59 16.14 16.66
C THR A 45 -2.69 15.47 15.85
N ARG A 46 -3.86 15.31 16.48
CA ARG A 46 -5.07 14.92 15.76
C ARG A 46 -5.47 16.03 14.80
N VAL A 47 -5.60 15.69 13.53
CA VAL A 47 -6.08 16.61 12.51
C VAL A 47 -7.56 16.36 12.30
N GLN A 48 -8.38 17.38 12.56
CA GLN A 48 -9.75 17.40 12.07
C GLN A 48 -9.74 17.69 10.57
N ASP A 49 -10.77 17.25 9.87
CA ASP A 49 -10.96 17.38 8.41
C ASP A 49 -10.44 18.75 7.91
N TYR A 50 -9.24 18.77 7.31
CA TYR A 50 -8.59 20.03 6.93
C TYR A 50 -9.36 20.63 5.76
N HIS A 51 -9.76 21.89 5.92
CA HIS A 51 -10.53 22.61 4.93
C HIS A 51 -10.09 24.06 4.87
N GLU A 52 -10.21 24.63 3.69
CA GLU A 52 -9.81 26.00 3.36
C GLU A 52 -11.01 26.76 2.80
N LYS A 53 -10.96 28.10 2.89
CA LYS A 53 -11.96 28.96 2.26
C LYS A 53 -11.54 29.27 0.82
N LEU A 54 -11.77 28.32 -0.11
CA LEU A 54 -11.33 28.43 -1.51
C LEU A 54 -12.45 28.83 -2.47
N LEU A 55 -13.58 28.14 -2.41
CA LEU A 55 -14.60 28.17 -3.45
C LEU A 55 -15.93 28.75 -2.97
N CYS A 56 -16.71 29.33 -3.89
CA CYS A 56 -18.13 29.63 -3.65
C CYS A 56 -18.98 28.36 -3.78
N GLU A 57 -20.25 28.46 -3.37
CA GLU A 57 -21.20 27.34 -3.41
C GLU A 57 -21.37 26.72 -4.81
N ASP A 58 -21.50 27.55 -5.85
CA ASP A 58 -21.70 27.06 -7.22
C ASP A 58 -20.48 26.26 -7.75
N CYS A 59 -19.28 26.71 -7.39
CA CYS A 59 -18.04 26.01 -7.74
C CYS A 59 -17.90 24.69 -6.97
N GLU A 60 -18.24 24.65 -5.68
CA GLU A 60 -18.27 23.41 -4.89
C GLU A 60 -19.27 22.41 -5.46
N GLN A 61 -20.46 22.86 -5.85
CA GLN A 61 -21.49 21.99 -6.40
C GLN A 61 -21.02 21.33 -7.71
N SER A 62 -20.33 22.09 -8.56
CA SER A 62 -19.75 21.57 -9.80
C SER A 62 -18.72 20.47 -9.54
N PHE A 63 -17.89 20.61 -8.51
CA PHE A 63 -16.92 19.56 -8.13
C PHE A 63 -17.61 18.36 -7.50
N SER A 64 -18.65 18.59 -6.70
CA SER A 64 -19.41 17.53 -6.03
C SER A 64 -20.01 16.52 -7.02
N ASP A 65 -20.40 16.96 -8.22
CA ASP A 65 -20.93 16.09 -9.27
C ASP A 65 -19.86 15.09 -9.77
N TYR A 66 -18.64 15.55 -10.03
CA TYR A 66 -17.53 14.69 -10.46
C TYR A 66 -17.06 13.77 -9.34
N GLU A 67 -16.97 14.29 -8.12
CA GLU A 67 -16.63 13.53 -6.91
C GLU A 67 -17.64 12.41 -6.64
N SER A 68 -18.93 12.69 -6.80
CA SER A 68 -19.99 11.69 -6.60
C SER A 68 -19.92 10.56 -7.63
N LYS A 69 -19.65 10.89 -8.89
CA LYS A 69 -19.44 9.90 -9.96
C LYS A 69 -18.20 9.05 -9.68
N PHE A 70 -17.08 9.66 -9.34
CA PHE A 70 -15.87 8.92 -9.01
C PHE A 70 -16.07 8.01 -7.79
N ALA A 71 -16.71 8.53 -6.73
CA ALA A 71 -16.95 7.77 -5.51
C ALA A 71 -17.79 6.51 -5.77
N SER A 72 -18.89 6.66 -6.51
CA SER A 72 -19.86 5.59 -6.75
C SER A 72 -19.43 4.59 -7.83
N ASN A 73 -18.71 5.04 -8.86
CA ASN A 73 -18.36 4.20 -10.01
C ASN A 73 -16.96 3.58 -9.90
N ILE A 74 -16.02 4.21 -9.18
CA ILE A 74 -14.62 3.74 -9.10
C ILE A 74 -14.21 3.47 -7.65
N PHE A 75 -14.24 4.49 -6.79
CA PHE A 75 -13.66 4.40 -5.45
C PHE A 75 -14.24 3.26 -4.60
N TYR A 76 -15.55 3.30 -4.30
CA TYR A 76 -16.17 2.27 -3.47
C TYR A 76 -16.17 0.89 -4.15
N PRO A 77 -16.48 0.76 -5.45
CA PRO A 77 -16.38 -0.52 -6.13
C PRO A 77 -14.99 -1.16 -6.10
N PHE A 78 -13.91 -0.38 -6.22
CA PHE A 78 -12.54 -0.89 -6.17
C PHE A 78 -12.14 -1.30 -4.75
N ILE A 79 -12.25 -0.39 -3.77
CA ILE A 79 -11.77 -0.64 -2.40
C ILE A 79 -12.58 -1.71 -1.67
N ASP A 80 -13.83 -1.95 -2.09
CA ASP A 80 -14.67 -3.04 -1.57
C ASP A 80 -14.42 -4.37 -2.31
N GLY A 81 -13.47 -4.42 -3.27
CA GLY A 81 -13.15 -5.61 -4.06
C GLY A 81 -14.28 -6.08 -4.99
N LYS A 82 -15.21 -5.18 -5.38
CA LYS A 82 -16.39 -5.53 -6.18
C LYS A 82 -16.16 -5.48 -7.69
N SER A 83 -15.19 -4.69 -8.14
CA SER A 83 -14.82 -4.58 -9.55
C SER A 83 -13.34 -4.26 -9.69
N THR A 84 -12.75 -4.72 -10.78
CA THR A 84 -11.38 -4.40 -11.22
C THR A 84 -11.38 -3.72 -12.59
N SER A 85 -12.55 -3.31 -13.09
CA SER A 85 -12.67 -2.61 -14.36
C SER A 85 -13.78 -1.55 -14.30
N PHE A 86 -13.49 -0.37 -14.84
CA PHE A 86 -14.31 0.82 -14.64
C PHE A 86 -14.50 1.61 -15.92
N ALA A 87 -15.74 1.63 -16.42
CA ALA A 87 -16.12 2.53 -17.50
C ALA A 87 -16.18 3.98 -17.00
N TYR A 88 -15.67 4.90 -17.80
CA TYR A 88 -15.66 6.32 -17.50
C TYR A 88 -15.87 7.17 -18.75
N ASP A 89 -16.23 8.44 -18.54
CA ASP A 89 -16.31 9.49 -19.55
C ASP A 89 -15.53 10.72 -19.05
N GLU A 90 -15.77 11.89 -19.66
CA GLU A 90 -15.11 13.16 -19.35
C GLU A 90 -15.10 13.54 -17.86
N TRP A 91 -16.04 13.00 -17.08
CA TRP A 91 -16.13 13.25 -15.65
C TRP A 91 -14.89 12.77 -14.88
N LEU A 92 -14.17 11.75 -15.35
CA LEU A 92 -12.97 11.24 -14.67
C LEU A 92 -11.79 12.21 -14.83
N GLN A 93 -11.54 12.71 -16.04
CA GLN A 93 -10.54 13.77 -16.24
C GLN A 93 -10.89 15.03 -15.45
N ARG A 94 -12.17 15.45 -15.45
CA ARG A 94 -12.61 16.61 -14.65
C ARG A 94 -12.44 16.41 -13.15
N PHE A 95 -12.67 15.19 -12.66
CA PHE A 95 -12.39 14.82 -11.28
C PHE A 95 -10.90 15.00 -10.96
N ILE A 96 -10.01 14.43 -11.78
CA ILE A 96 -8.55 14.52 -11.60
C ILE A 96 -8.08 15.98 -11.64
N ILE A 97 -8.50 16.73 -12.67
CA ILE A 97 -8.19 18.15 -12.83
C ILE A 97 -8.68 18.96 -11.63
N SER A 98 -9.86 18.67 -11.09
CA SER A 98 -10.42 19.41 -9.93
C SER A 98 -9.57 19.24 -8.66
N ILE A 99 -9.02 18.05 -8.42
CA ILE A 99 -8.14 17.81 -7.27
C ILE A 99 -6.77 18.42 -7.54
N SER A 100 -6.16 18.14 -8.70
CA SER A 100 -4.86 18.70 -9.06
C SER A 100 -4.85 20.23 -9.02
N TRP A 101 -5.92 20.88 -9.48
CA TRP A 101 -6.08 22.33 -9.36
C TRP A 101 -6.18 22.79 -7.90
N ARG A 102 -6.95 22.08 -7.05
CA ARG A 102 -7.04 22.38 -5.61
C ARG A 102 -5.71 22.21 -4.90
N VAL A 103 -4.89 21.23 -5.29
CA VAL A 103 -3.52 21.07 -4.77
C VAL A 103 -2.70 22.31 -5.08
N ILE A 104 -2.74 22.82 -6.32
CA ILE A 104 -1.98 24.02 -6.70
C ILE A 104 -2.44 25.26 -5.92
N VAL A 105 -3.75 25.43 -5.72
CA VAL A 105 -4.28 26.64 -5.06
C VAL A 105 -4.44 26.52 -3.55
N SER A 106 -4.06 25.39 -2.95
CA SER A 106 -4.09 25.20 -1.49
C SER A 106 -3.09 26.13 -0.80
N GLU A 107 -3.42 26.58 0.40
CA GLU A 107 -2.49 27.30 1.29
C GLU A 107 -1.30 26.44 1.73
N GLN A 108 -1.36 25.12 1.54
CA GLN A 108 -0.26 24.19 1.80
C GLN A 108 0.78 24.15 0.67
N THR A 109 0.48 24.74 -0.48
CA THR A 109 1.39 24.76 -1.63
C THR A 109 2.08 26.11 -1.75
N ASP A 110 3.38 26.15 -1.44
CA ASP A 110 4.23 27.33 -1.64
C ASP A 110 5.07 27.20 -2.92
N LEU A 111 4.58 27.79 -4.02
CA LEU A 111 5.31 27.80 -5.29
C LEU A 111 6.60 28.64 -5.27
N SER A 112 6.88 29.39 -4.21
CA SER A 112 8.13 30.15 -4.08
C SER A 112 9.34 29.26 -3.76
N GLU A 113 9.09 28.03 -3.31
CA GLU A 113 10.13 27.01 -3.08
C GLU A 113 10.61 26.34 -4.38
N PHE A 114 9.97 26.63 -5.51
CA PHE A 114 10.22 26.00 -6.80
C PHE A 114 11.03 26.91 -7.71
N ASP A 115 11.91 26.35 -8.54
CA ASP A 115 12.58 27.10 -9.59
C ASP A 115 11.56 27.73 -10.55
N HIS A 116 11.92 28.87 -11.14
CA HIS A 116 11.03 29.69 -11.98
C HIS A 116 10.32 28.87 -13.07
N ILE A 117 11.03 27.94 -13.72
CA ILE A 117 10.51 27.11 -14.81
C ILE A 117 9.35 26.23 -14.31
N HIS A 118 9.53 25.54 -13.19
CA HIS A 118 8.49 24.68 -12.60
C HIS A 118 7.31 25.51 -12.09
N ALA A 119 7.59 26.62 -11.41
CA ALA A 119 6.55 27.50 -10.88
C ALA A 119 5.69 28.13 -11.99
N GLU A 120 6.29 28.51 -13.12
CA GLU A 120 5.59 29.04 -14.29
C GLU A 120 4.71 27.98 -14.95
N ALA A 121 5.25 26.79 -15.20
CA ALA A 121 4.49 25.66 -15.76
C ALA A 121 3.28 25.30 -14.89
N ILE A 122 3.43 25.28 -13.56
CA ILE A 122 2.32 25.04 -12.62
C ILE A 122 1.28 26.17 -12.69
N ARG A 123 1.69 27.44 -12.84
CA ARG A 123 0.75 28.57 -12.97
C ARG A 123 -0.05 28.49 -14.27
N GLU A 124 0.59 28.15 -15.37
CA GLU A 124 -0.07 27.95 -16.67
C GLU A 124 -1.11 26.82 -16.59
N ALA A 125 -0.73 25.68 -16.00
CA ALA A 125 -1.65 24.57 -15.80
C ALA A 125 -2.84 24.94 -14.92
N LYS A 126 -2.59 25.66 -13.81
CA LYS A 126 -3.64 26.15 -12.92
C LYS A 126 -4.63 27.07 -13.63
N ASP A 127 -4.16 27.98 -14.48
CA ASP A 127 -5.05 28.91 -15.20
C ASP A 127 -5.86 28.18 -16.30
N LEU A 128 -5.23 27.30 -17.08
CA LEU A 128 -5.92 26.47 -18.09
C LEU A 128 -7.00 25.58 -17.44
N TRP A 129 -6.65 24.86 -16.38
CA TRP A 129 -7.58 24.00 -15.66
C TRP A 129 -8.73 24.80 -15.03
N ALA A 130 -8.48 26.01 -14.51
CA ALA A 130 -9.55 26.87 -14.02
C ALA A 130 -10.57 27.20 -15.13
N ASP A 131 -10.12 27.49 -16.35
CA ASP A 131 -11.00 27.76 -17.49
C ASP A 131 -11.78 26.53 -17.96
N ILE A 132 -11.16 25.35 -17.95
CA ILE A 132 -11.82 24.08 -18.28
C ILE A 132 -12.89 23.74 -17.24
N LEU A 133 -12.56 23.85 -15.95
CA LEU A 133 -13.46 23.53 -14.83
C LEU A 133 -14.66 24.48 -14.76
N ARG A 134 -14.49 25.75 -15.17
CA ARG A 134 -15.58 26.73 -15.30
C ARG A 134 -16.43 26.55 -16.55
N GLY A 135 -16.00 25.69 -17.48
CA GLY A 135 -16.65 25.54 -18.79
C GLY A 135 -16.40 26.70 -19.76
N ASN A 136 -15.43 27.58 -19.46
CA ASN A 136 -14.97 28.62 -20.39
C ASN A 136 -14.23 28.00 -21.58
N LEU A 137 -13.49 26.92 -21.31
CA LEU A 137 -12.83 26.09 -22.32
C LEU A 137 -13.40 24.68 -22.30
N ARG A 138 -13.32 24.01 -23.46
CA ARG A 138 -13.66 22.60 -23.56
C ARG A 138 -12.55 21.76 -22.95
N LEU A 139 -12.89 20.60 -22.39
CA LEU A 139 -11.91 19.64 -21.88
C LEU A 139 -10.91 19.21 -22.95
N SER A 140 -11.33 19.19 -24.22
CA SER A 140 -10.47 18.94 -25.38
C SER A 140 -9.30 19.91 -25.55
N THR A 141 -9.30 21.03 -24.84
CA THR A 141 -8.23 22.03 -24.85
C THR A 141 -7.15 21.72 -23.82
N ASP A 142 -7.37 20.76 -22.93
CA ASP A 142 -6.30 20.31 -22.05
C ASP A 142 -5.16 19.71 -22.86
N VAL A 143 -3.95 20.17 -22.58
CA VAL A 143 -2.72 19.72 -23.24
C VAL A 143 -1.93 18.77 -22.34
N TYR A 144 -2.35 18.60 -21.09
CA TYR A 144 -1.70 17.76 -20.11
C TYR A 144 -2.36 16.39 -20.04
N THR A 145 -1.57 15.38 -19.70
CA THR A 145 -2.04 14.00 -19.58
C THR A 145 -2.28 13.68 -18.13
N HIS A 146 -3.39 12.98 -17.88
CA HIS A 146 -3.83 12.58 -16.56
C HIS A 146 -3.82 11.07 -16.44
N TYR A 147 -3.37 10.58 -15.29
CA TYR A 147 -3.14 9.17 -15.06
C TYR A 147 -3.82 8.73 -13.77
N ILE A 148 -4.30 7.48 -13.77
CA ILE A 148 -4.74 6.78 -12.56
C ILE A 148 -4.05 5.42 -12.50
N PHE A 149 -3.45 5.14 -11.35
CA PHE A 149 -2.88 3.83 -11.02
C PHE A 149 -3.68 3.21 -9.89
N PHE A 150 -4.24 2.04 -10.13
CA PHE A 150 -4.85 1.22 -9.10
C PHE A 150 -3.75 0.42 -8.40
N LEU A 151 -3.55 0.69 -7.11
CA LEU A 151 -2.68 -0.13 -6.27
C LEU A 151 -3.43 -1.45 -6.07
N ASP A 152 -3.12 -2.46 -6.87
CA ASP A 152 -3.45 -3.84 -6.55
C ASP A 152 -2.46 -4.35 -5.48
N ASP A 153 -2.47 -5.65 -5.16
CA ASP A 153 -1.41 -6.23 -4.36
C ASP A 153 -0.09 -6.06 -5.12
N LEU A 154 0.55 -4.90 -4.95
CA LEU A 154 1.94 -4.60 -5.28
C LEU A 154 2.82 -5.44 -4.36
N ALA A 155 2.68 -6.75 -4.48
CA ALA A 155 3.78 -7.66 -4.31
C ALA A 155 4.59 -7.57 -5.62
N ASP A 156 5.91 -7.46 -5.51
CA ASP A 156 6.87 -7.92 -6.54
C ASP A 156 7.62 -6.88 -7.38
N ALA A 157 7.75 -5.61 -6.95
CA ALA A 157 8.65 -4.68 -7.66
C ALA A 157 9.68 -3.94 -6.81
N SER A 158 9.79 -4.22 -5.51
CA SER A 158 10.74 -3.53 -4.64
C SER A 158 11.63 -4.54 -3.94
N ASN A 159 12.94 -4.27 -3.94
CA ASN A 159 13.84 -4.89 -2.99
C ASN A 159 13.24 -4.71 -1.58
N PRO A 160 13.00 -5.78 -0.79
CA PRO A 160 12.41 -5.66 0.54
C PRO A 160 13.12 -4.65 1.44
N ASP A 161 14.44 -4.48 1.23
CA ASP A 161 15.27 -3.50 1.93
C ASP A 161 14.94 -2.03 1.59
N GLU A 162 14.23 -1.78 0.49
CA GLU A 162 13.85 -0.43 0.01
C GLU A 162 12.41 -0.06 0.38
N VAL A 163 11.61 -1.01 0.89
CA VAL A 163 10.20 -0.77 1.25
C VAL A 163 10.10 -0.18 2.66
N PRO A 164 9.55 1.03 2.82
CA PRO A 164 9.47 1.69 4.12
C PRO A 164 8.65 0.91 5.13
N ASP A 165 8.87 1.19 6.41
CA ASP A 165 8.25 0.45 7.50
C ASP A 165 6.72 0.47 7.44
N ASN A 166 6.09 1.64 7.23
CA ASN A 166 4.62 1.77 7.19
C ASN A 166 4.06 1.76 5.76
N TRP A 167 4.70 1.02 4.85
CA TRP A 167 4.30 0.92 3.44
C TRP A 167 2.84 0.55 3.26
N GLU A 168 2.39 -0.53 3.90
CA GLU A 168 1.04 -1.08 3.78
C GLU A 168 -0.01 -0.05 4.20
N PHE A 169 0.24 0.65 5.31
CA PHE A 169 -0.64 1.74 5.73
C PHE A 169 -0.67 2.86 4.69
N TYR A 170 0.49 3.24 4.15
CA TYR A 170 0.57 4.29 3.14
C TYR A 170 -0.20 3.90 1.88
N ILE A 171 0.00 2.70 1.31
CA ILE A 171 -0.71 2.26 0.10
C ILE A 171 -2.21 2.07 0.35
N ASP A 172 -2.61 1.37 1.41
CA ASP A 172 -4.00 0.96 1.62
C ASP A 172 -4.87 2.08 2.18
N ARG A 173 -4.29 3.04 2.89
CA ARG A 173 -5.05 4.03 3.67
C ARG A 173 -4.54 5.46 3.58
N GLY A 174 -3.29 5.64 3.20
CA GLY A 174 -2.64 6.95 3.11
C GLY A 174 -3.36 7.87 2.12
N ILE A 175 -3.48 9.13 2.50
CA ILE A 175 -3.89 10.25 1.64
C ILE A 175 -2.67 11.15 1.50
N ASP A 176 -2.34 11.53 0.28
CA ASP A 176 -1.20 12.39 0.00
C ASP A 176 -1.50 13.30 -1.19
N ALA A 177 -0.90 14.48 -1.24
CA ALA A 177 -0.95 15.36 -2.40
C ALA A 177 0.22 16.33 -2.38
N THR A 178 0.88 16.51 -3.53
CA THR A 178 1.95 17.50 -3.69
C THR A 178 2.16 17.81 -5.17
N PRO A 179 2.59 19.03 -5.51
CA PRO A 179 3.33 19.23 -6.75
C PRO A 179 4.61 18.40 -6.74
N VAL A 180 4.96 17.82 -7.88
CA VAL A 180 6.18 17.05 -8.13
C VAL A 180 7.07 17.87 -9.05
N HIS A 181 8.34 17.98 -8.71
CA HIS A 181 9.33 18.65 -9.54
C HIS A 181 10.67 17.91 -9.49
N GLY A 182 11.40 17.96 -10.60
CA GLY A 182 12.72 17.39 -10.77
C GLY A 182 13.31 17.80 -12.13
N PRO A 183 14.53 17.38 -12.47
CA PRO A 183 15.15 17.73 -13.75
C PRO A 183 14.23 17.39 -14.94
N GLY A 184 13.68 18.43 -15.57
CA GLY A 184 12.77 18.29 -16.72
C GLY A 184 11.39 17.72 -16.42
N THR A 185 11.04 17.49 -15.15
CA THR A 185 9.75 16.91 -14.72
C THR A 185 8.98 17.88 -13.84
N THR A 186 7.73 18.16 -14.20
CA THR A 186 6.74 18.90 -13.41
C THR A 186 5.42 18.17 -13.52
N ALA A 187 4.84 17.79 -12.40
CA ALA A 187 3.54 17.15 -12.36
C ALA A 187 2.79 17.53 -11.08
N ILE A 188 1.49 17.24 -11.04
CA ILE A 188 0.73 17.22 -9.78
C ILE A 188 0.45 15.77 -9.41
N TYR A 189 0.80 15.40 -8.19
CA TYR A 189 0.51 14.10 -7.63
C TYR A 189 -0.55 14.23 -6.54
N PHE A 190 -1.49 13.30 -6.53
CA PHE A 190 -2.29 13.03 -5.34
C PHE A 190 -2.60 11.55 -5.24
N LYS A 191 -2.88 11.14 -4.01
CA LYS A 191 -3.13 9.76 -3.62
C LYS A 191 -4.38 9.70 -2.78
N LEU A 192 -5.21 8.73 -3.14
CA LEU A 192 -6.31 8.24 -2.34
C LEU A 192 -5.93 6.84 -1.81
N PRO A 193 -6.68 6.28 -0.84
CA PRO A 193 -6.55 4.87 -0.49
C PRO A 193 -6.56 3.98 -1.73
N GLN A 194 -5.51 3.18 -1.90
CA GLN A 194 -5.29 2.23 -2.99
C GLN A 194 -5.30 2.82 -4.43
N MET A 195 -5.19 4.14 -4.60
CA MET A 195 -5.17 4.76 -5.93
C MET A 195 -4.21 5.94 -5.98
N LEU A 196 -3.38 5.99 -7.03
CA LEU A 196 -2.48 7.11 -7.32
C LEU A 196 -2.96 7.89 -8.53
N PHE A 197 -2.67 9.18 -8.55
CA PHE A 197 -3.03 10.07 -9.63
C PHE A 197 -1.87 10.99 -9.98
N PHE A 198 -1.67 11.18 -11.28
CA PHE A 198 -0.64 12.08 -11.80
C PHE A 198 -1.26 12.97 -12.88
N SER A 199 -0.93 14.26 -12.85
CA SER A 199 -1.16 15.20 -13.95
C SER A 199 0.20 15.69 -14.45
N CYS A 200 0.69 15.16 -15.57
CA CYS A 200 1.99 15.55 -16.11
C CYS A 200 1.90 16.89 -16.83
N ILE A 201 2.69 17.87 -16.38
CA ILE A 201 2.68 19.24 -16.91
C ILE A 201 3.86 19.44 -17.87
N GLN A 202 5.05 19.06 -17.44
CA GLN A 202 6.26 19.19 -18.23
C GLN A 202 7.17 17.97 -18.00
N PRO A 203 7.40 17.10 -18.99
CA PRO A 203 6.63 17.02 -20.23
C PRO A 203 5.13 16.77 -19.95
N PRO A 204 4.23 17.10 -20.89
CA PRO A 204 2.78 16.94 -20.69
C PRO A 204 2.33 15.47 -20.65
N SER A 205 3.21 14.54 -20.97
CA SER A 205 2.99 13.08 -20.93
C SER A 205 4.29 12.39 -20.53
N ASP A 206 4.19 11.26 -19.84
CA ASP A 206 5.35 10.43 -19.50
C ASP A 206 5.18 9.01 -20.09
N PRO A 207 6.12 8.55 -20.94
CA PRO A 207 6.09 7.18 -21.47
C PRO A 207 6.08 6.09 -20.39
N GLN A 208 6.58 6.37 -19.18
CA GLN A 208 6.55 5.44 -18.04
C GLN A 208 5.15 5.22 -17.45
N LEU A 209 4.16 5.99 -17.90
CA LEU A 209 2.78 5.96 -17.43
C LEU A 209 1.78 5.64 -18.56
N SER A 210 2.23 5.16 -19.72
CA SER A 210 1.36 4.98 -20.91
C SER A 210 0.12 4.13 -20.64
N ASP A 211 0.26 3.08 -19.83
CA ASP A 211 -0.83 2.14 -19.51
C ASP A 211 -1.83 2.70 -18.50
N LEU A 212 -1.56 3.90 -17.98
CA LEU A 212 -2.30 4.52 -16.88
C LEU A 212 -3.14 5.71 -17.36
N GLU A 213 -3.05 6.05 -18.64
CA GLU A 213 -3.64 7.25 -19.21
C GLU A 213 -5.17 7.22 -19.12
N VAL A 214 -5.73 8.32 -18.63
CA VAL A 214 -7.16 8.58 -18.63
C VAL A 214 -7.50 9.35 -19.89
N GLU A 215 -8.08 8.68 -20.88
CA GLU A 215 -8.60 9.29 -22.10
C GLU A 215 -9.91 10.08 -21.82
N ARG A 216 -10.64 10.50 -22.87
CA ARG A 216 -11.92 11.20 -22.67
C ARG A 216 -13.06 10.29 -22.22
N SER A 217 -13.00 9.04 -22.63
CA SER A 217 -13.96 8.00 -22.28
C SER A 217 -13.31 6.66 -22.54
N GLY A 218 -13.59 5.66 -21.72
CA GLY A 218 -12.99 4.37 -21.89
C GLY A 218 -13.26 3.47 -20.69
N GLU A 219 -12.38 2.49 -20.54
CA GLU A 219 -12.37 1.55 -19.44
C GLU A 219 -10.97 1.56 -18.82
N ILE A 220 -10.87 1.52 -17.50
CA ILE A 220 -9.61 1.55 -16.76
C ILE A 220 -9.70 0.58 -15.58
N GLY A 221 -8.58 -0.01 -15.18
CA GLY A 221 -8.50 -0.95 -14.06
C GLY A 221 -7.21 -1.77 -14.12
N PRO A 222 -6.86 -2.50 -13.04
CA PRO A 222 -5.71 -3.39 -13.03
C PRO A 222 -5.89 -4.60 -13.98
N PRO A 223 -4.80 -5.26 -14.41
CA PRO A 223 -3.41 -4.96 -14.05
C PRO A 223 -2.86 -3.74 -14.79
N GLN A 224 -2.03 -2.98 -14.10
CA GLN A 224 -1.37 -1.78 -14.62
C GLN A 224 0.12 -1.80 -14.28
N THR A 225 0.95 -1.16 -15.09
CA THR A 225 2.40 -1.06 -14.84
C THR A 225 2.76 0.37 -14.48
N LEU A 226 3.40 0.55 -13.32
CA LEU A 226 4.00 1.83 -12.93
C LEU A 226 5.49 1.81 -13.27
N GLY A 227 5.96 2.76 -14.09
CA GLY A 227 7.37 2.83 -14.43
C GLY A 227 8.30 3.11 -13.23
N PRO A 228 9.59 2.73 -13.33
CA PRO A 228 10.52 2.67 -12.20
C PRO A 228 10.76 4.02 -11.51
N ASP A 229 10.78 5.14 -12.24
CA ASP A 229 10.99 6.46 -11.64
C ASP A 229 9.82 6.84 -10.73
N TRP A 230 8.59 6.52 -11.16
CA TRP A 230 7.38 6.77 -10.39
C TRP A 230 7.22 5.79 -9.22
N GLY A 231 7.66 4.54 -9.37
CA GLY A 231 7.79 3.59 -8.27
C GLY A 231 8.77 4.07 -7.19
N THR A 232 9.95 4.54 -7.61
CA THR A 232 10.96 5.11 -6.71
C THR A 232 10.44 6.38 -6.03
N PHE A 233 9.76 7.26 -6.78
CA PHE A 233 9.08 8.43 -6.21
C PHE A 233 8.07 8.01 -5.13
N LEU A 234 7.26 6.99 -5.39
CA LEU A 234 6.25 6.51 -4.45
C LEU A 234 6.86 5.96 -3.15
N ILE A 235 7.93 5.17 -3.26
CA ILE A 235 8.71 4.67 -2.12
C ILE A 235 9.25 5.84 -1.28
N ASN A 236 9.90 6.81 -1.92
CA ASN A 236 10.44 8.00 -1.25
C ASN A 236 9.34 8.84 -0.59
N ARG A 237 8.16 8.94 -1.22
CA ARG A 237 6.99 9.60 -0.60
C ARG A 237 6.55 8.84 0.64
N ALA A 238 6.35 7.52 0.53
CA ALA A 238 5.93 6.67 1.63
C ALA A 238 6.88 6.77 2.83
N ASP A 239 8.18 6.73 2.59
CA ASP A 239 9.21 6.93 3.63
C ASP A 239 9.06 8.31 4.28
N ARG A 240 9.01 9.38 3.48
CA ARG A 240 8.88 10.75 3.99
C ARG A 240 7.64 10.93 4.88
N VAL A 241 6.47 10.45 4.45
CA VAL A 241 5.24 10.59 5.26
C VAL A 241 5.15 9.62 6.44
N SER A 242 5.93 8.55 6.46
CA SER A 242 5.94 7.57 7.54
C SER A 242 7.14 7.66 8.49
N SER A 243 8.15 8.46 8.15
CA SER A 243 9.40 8.64 8.92
C SER A 243 9.19 9.18 10.33
N ARG A 244 8.06 9.85 10.60
CA ARG A 244 7.73 10.41 11.92
C ARG A 244 6.79 9.47 12.65
N SER A 245 7.27 8.91 13.76
CA SER A 245 6.45 8.11 14.66
C SER A 245 5.65 8.99 15.61
N VAL A 246 4.48 8.48 16.01
CA VAL A 246 3.69 9.03 17.11
C VAL A 246 4.50 8.85 18.41
N SER A 247 4.52 9.85 19.29
CA SER A 247 5.19 9.76 20.59
C SER A 247 4.63 8.62 21.45
N GLU A 248 5.43 8.06 22.35
CA GLU A 248 5.00 6.97 23.26
C GLU A 248 3.70 7.32 24.00
N SER A 249 3.59 8.57 24.47
CA SER A 249 2.40 9.04 25.19
C SER A 249 1.12 9.02 24.33
N GLU A 250 1.25 9.31 23.03
CA GLU A 250 0.13 9.28 22.10
C GLU A 250 -0.14 7.86 21.59
N GLN A 251 0.88 7.01 21.49
CA GLN A 251 0.72 5.58 21.22
C GLN A 251 -0.12 4.91 22.31
N GLU A 252 0.15 5.19 23.59
CA GLU A 252 -0.63 4.61 24.69
C GLU A 252 -2.09 5.07 24.64
N LYS A 253 -2.36 6.33 24.31
CA LYS A 253 -3.75 6.82 24.10
C LYS A 253 -4.45 6.14 22.93
N ILE A 254 -3.74 5.83 21.85
CA ILE A 254 -4.28 5.07 20.72
C ILE A 254 -4.63 3.65 21.18
N LYS A 255 -3.74 3.02 21.94
CA LYS A 255 -3.94 1.68 22.48
C LYS A 255 -5.13 1.62 23.44
N GLU A 256 -5.22 2.53 24.39
CA GLU A 256 -6.39 2.66 25.28
C GLU A 256 -7.69 2.77 24.47
N ARG A 257 -7.69 3.58 23.42
CA ARG A 257 -8.87 3.76 22.55
C ARG A 257 -9.25 2.50 21.77
N ILE A 258 -8.26 1.75 21.29
CA ILE A 258 -8.48 0.44 20.65
C ILE A 258 -9.11 -0.53 21.66
N LEU A 259 -8.63 -0.53 22.90
CA LEU A 259 -9.14 -1.39 23.98
C LEU A 259 -10.56 -1.02 24.44
N GLU A 260 -11.02 0.21 24.21
CA GLU A 260 -12.42 0.59 24.45
C GLU A 260 -13.40 -0.11 23.49
N ASN A 261 -12.99 -0.38 22.24
CA ASN A 261 -13.82 -1.03 21.22
C ASN A 261 -13.04 -2.10 20.43
N PRO A 262 -12.57 -3.18 21.10
CA PRO A 262 -11.57 -4.08 20.54
C PRO A 262 -12.10 -4.87 19.34
N LYS A 263 -13.38 -5.26 19.36
CA LYS A 263 -14.01 -5.99 18.24
C LYS A 263 -14.07 -5.15 16.96
N GLU A 264 -14.47 -3.89 17.08
CA GLU A 264 -14.55 -2.98 15.93
C GLU A 264 -13.15 -2.65 15.40
N ALA A 265 -12.19 -2.41 16.30
CA ALA A 265 -10.81 -2.16 15.92
C ALA A 265 -10.18 -3.37 15.18
N LEU A 266 -10.39 -4.60 15.67
CA LEU A 266 -9.88 -5.82 15.03
C LEU A 266 -10.43 -6.06 13.63
N GLN A 267 -11.63 -5.54 13.33
CA GLN A 267 -12.28 -5.62 12.02
C GLN A 267 -11.98 -4.41 11.12
N SER A 268 -11.19 -3.45 11.60
CA SER A 268 -10.84 -2.24 10.84
C SER A 268 -9.77 -2.53 9.80
N ASN A 269 -9.82 -1.83 8.67
CA ASN A 269 -8.76 -1.97 7.66
C ASN A 269 -7.42 -1.36 8.15
N SER A 270 -7.39 -0.62 9.26
CA SER A 270 -6.12 -0.25 9.93
C SER A 270 -5.41 -1.46 10.49
N VAL A 271 -6.15 -2.38 11.12
CA VAL A 271 -5.57 -3.64 11.63
C VAL A 271 -5.21 -4.57 10.48
N GLU A 272 -5.97 -4.57 9.40
CA GLU A 272 -5.62 -5.31 8.17
C GLU A 272 -4.30 -4.82 7.57
N ALA A 273 -4.12 -3.51 7.38
CA ALA A 273 -2.85 -2.96 6.89
C ALA A 273 -1.68 -3.28 7.84
N PHE A 274 -1.90 -3.23 9.16
CA PHE A 274 -0.90 -3.62 10.15
C PHE A 274 -0.55 -5.11 10.08
N LYS A 275 -1.54 -5.99 9.85
CA LYS A 275 -1.28 -7.43 9.65
C LYS A 275 -0.41 -7.67 8.42
N LYS A 276 -0.76 -7.08 7.27
CA LYS A 276 0.07 -7.16 6.04
C LYS A 276 1.50 -6.67 6.28
N GLN A 277 1.65 -5.58 7.03
CA GLN A 277 2.97 -5.04 7.40
C GLN A 277 3.77 -6.04 8.25
N MET A 278 3.15 -6.63 9.28
CA MET A 278 3.79 -7.66 10.09
C MET A 278 4.17 -8.89 9.25
N GLU A 279 3.27 -9.36 8.40
CA GLU A 279 3.51 -10.50 7.50
C GLU A 279 4.71 -10.23 6.59
N ARG A 280 4.78 -9.06 5.92
CA ARG A 280 5.94 -8.67 5.11
C ARG A 280 7.23 -8.65 5.93
N LYS A 281 7.22 -8.06 7.13
CA LYS A 281 8.41 -8.00 7.99
C LYS A 281 8.88 -9.39 8.41
N ILE A 282 7.95 -10.28 8.75
CA ILE A 282 8.25 -11.67 9.11
C ILE A 282 8.74 -12.45 7.88
N GLU A 283 8.22 -12.21 6.68
CA GLU A 283 8.68 -12.94 5.48
C GLU A 283 10.07 -12.50 5.01
N ASN A 284 10.46 -11.24 5.28
CA ASN A 284 11.72 -10.68 4.77
C ASN A 284 12.85 -10.56 5.81
N HIS A 285 12.62 -10.89 7.08
CA HIS A 285 13.70 -10.90 8.08
C HIS A 285 14.64 -12.09 7.88
N ASP A 286 15.87 -11.94 8.35
CA ASP A 286 16.89 -13.00 8.29
C ASP A 286 17.02 -13.68 9.67
N PRO A 287 16.53 -14.94 9.82
CA PRO A 287 16.59 -15.67 11.08
C PRO A 287 18.01 -15.84 11.62
N THR A 288 19.02 -15.89 10.75
CA THR A 288 20.41 -16.14 11.13
C THR A 288 21.02 -14.98 11.92
N LYS A 289 20.46 -13.78 11.80
CA LYS A 289 20.88 -12.59 12.55
C LYS A 289 20.38 -12.57 14.00
N HIS A 290 19.53 -13.51 14.39
CA HIS A 290 18.79 -13.49 15.64
C HIS A 290 18.94 -14.80 16.46
N PHE A 291 20.03 -15.56 16.26
CA PHE A 291 20.25 -16.79 17.01
C PHE A 291 20.48 -16.57 18.51
N GLY A 292 19.85 -17.43 19.32
CA GLY A 292 20.09 -17.53 20.77
C GLY A 292 19.28 -16.58 21.65
N GLU A 293 18.48 -15.70 21.05
CA GLU A 293 17.52 -14.82 21.74
C GLU A 293 16.16 -14.86 21.01
N GLU A 294 15.10 -14.38 21.67
CA GLU A 294 13.80 -14.23 21.01
C GLU A 294 13.90 -13.14 19.93
N CYS A 295 13.54 -13.49 18.70
CA CYS A 295 13.59 -12.56 17.58
C CYS A 295 12.65 -11.38 17.80
N THR A 296 13.17 -10.15 17.70
CA THR A 296 12.38 -8.93 17.90
C THR A 296 11.40 -8.63 16.76
N VAL A 297 11.46 -9.38 15.65
CA VAL A 297 10.59 -9.22 14.48
C VAL A 297 9.44 -10.22 14.49
N CYS A 298 9.75 -11.51 14.62
CA CYS A 298 8.78 -12.59 14.51
C CYS A 298 8.48 -13.30 15.85
N HIS A 299 9.17 -12.92 16.94
CA HIS A 299 9.04 -13.51 18.28
C HIS A 299 9.38 -15.00 18.37
N THR A 300 10.03 -15.56 17.34
CA THR A 300 10.53 -16.93 17.34
C THR A 300 11.90 -16.99 18.00
N HIS A 301 12.16 -18.05 18.78
CA HIS A 301 13.50 -18.35 19.25
C HIS A 301 14.28 -19.15 18.20
N HIS A 302 14.94 -18.44 17.29
CA HIS A 302 15.72 -19.07 16.22
C HIS A 302 16.90 -19.85 16.80
N ARG A 303 16.88 -21.16 16.56
CA ARG A 303 17.89 -22.10 17.06
C ARG A 303 18.21 -23.16 16.02
N ILE A 304 19.43 -23.68 16.10
CA ILE A 304 19.90 -24.75 15.23
C ILE A 304 19.55 -26.11 15.84
N ILE A 305 19.03 -27.03 15.02
CA ILE A 305 18.79 -28.42 15.37
C ILE A 305 20.05 -29.23 15.06
N GLU A 306 20.96 -29.27 16.03
CA GLU A 306 22.32 -29.82 15.86
C GLU A 306 22.39 -31.32 15.50
N PHE A 307 21.35 -32.10 15.80
CA PHE A 307 21.36 -33.55 15.59
C PHE A 307 20.92 -33.98 14.19
N LEU A 308 20.45 -33.06 13.35
CA LEU A 308 20.05 -33.34 11.98
C LEU A 308 21.26 -33.21 11.03
N PRO A 309 21.34 -34.04 9.97
CA PRO A 309 22.44 -33.95 9.02
C PRO A 309 22.37 -32.63 8.24
N ASN A 310 23.51 -31.97 7.99
CA ASN A 310 23.56 -30.75 7.16
C ASN A 310 23.39 -31.07 5.66
N ARG A 311 22.19 -31.56 5.31
CA ARG A 311 21.68 -31.84 3.96
C ARG A 311 20.15 -31.99 4.03
N PRO A 312 19.43 -31.85 2.91
CA PRO A 312 18.00 -32.15 2.87
C PRO A 312 17.69 -33.57 3.39
N LEU A 313 16.58 -33.70 4.11
CA LEU A 313 16.10 -34.99 4.62
C LEU A 313 15.44 -35.77 3.49
N LYS A 314 15.75 -37.07 3.38
CA LYS A 314 15.07 -37.96 2.44
C LYS A 314 13.70 -38.34 3.00
N LYS A 315 12.75 -38.63 2.12
CA LYS A 315 11.40 -39.07 2.49
C LYS A 315 11.34 -40.15 3.60
N PRO A 316 12.16 -41.23 3.58
CA PRO A 316 12.15 -42.23 4.66
C PRO A 316 12.67 -41.71 6.02
N GLU A 317 13.47 -40.64 6.03
CA GLU A 317 13.93 -39.98 7.25
C GLU A 317 12.77 -39.19 7.89
N VAL A 318 12.07 -38.40 7.07
CA VAL A 318 10.88 -37.64 7.47
C VAL A 318 9.78 -38.58 7.97
N GLU A 319 9.45 -39.63 7.22
CA GLU A 319 8.41 -40.62 7.60
C GLU A 319 8.73 -41.29 8.95
N ARG A 320 10.00 -41.60 9.23
CA ARG A 320 10.41 -42.16 10.54
C ARG A 320 10.26 -41.16 11.68
N MET A 321 10.48 -39.87 11.41
CA MET A 321 10.25 -38.81 12.40
C MET A 321 8.75 -38.60 12.65
N ALA A 322 7.93 -38.65 11.61
CA ALA A 322 6.48 -38.47 11.70
C ALA A 322 5.80 -39.51 12.61
N VAL A 323 6.27 -40.76 12.63
CA VAL A 323 5.74 -41.81 13.53
C VAL A 323 5.83 -41.43 15.02
N LYS A 324 6.75 -40.55 15.41
CA LYS A 324 7.01 -40.18 16.81
C LYS A 324 6.36 -38.86 17.24
N ASN A 325 5.68 -38.17 16.34
CA ASN A 325 5.15 -36.83 16.59
C ASN A 325 3.67 -36.80 16.23
N PRO A 326 2.86 -35.93 16.89
CA PRO A 326 1.45 -35.75 16.54
C PRO A 326 1.26 -35.44 15.05
N PHE A 327 2.08 -34.54 14.52
CA PHE A 327 2.17 -34.32 13.08
C PHE A 327 3.57 -33.87 12.69
N LEU A 328 4.09 -34.42 11.60
CA LEU A 328 5.28 -33.91 10.94
C LEU A 328 5.17 -34.14 9.43
N SER A 329 5.41 -33.10 8.65
CA SER A 329 5.42 -33.17 7.19
C SER A 329 6.68 -32.51 6.63
N GLY A 330 7.38 -33.24 5.76
CA GLY A 330 8.45 -32.67 4.95
C GLY A 330 7.87 -31.84 3.80
N ILE A 331 8.58 -30.78 3.43
CA ILE A 331 8.25 -29.93 2.29
C ILE A 331 9.20 -30.33 1.16
N TYR A 332 8.73 -31.22 0.30
CA TYR A 332 9.55 -31.87 -0.71
C TYR A 332 9.79 -30.98 -1.94
N LEU A 333 10.96 -31.12 -2.57
CA LEU A 333 11.33 -30.47 -3.83
C LEU A 333 10.67 -31.16 -5.04
N ASP A 334 9.36 -31.27 -5.03
CA ASP A 334 8.55 -31.92 -6.06
C ASP A 334 7.55 -30.95 -6.71
N GLY A 335 7.00 -31.35 -7.86
CA GLY A 335 6.01 -30.55 -8.58
C GLY A 335 6.50 -29.14 -8.92
N GLU A 336 5.81 -28.11 -8.43
CA GLU A 336 6.17 -26.71 -8.70
C GLU A 336 7.49 -26.27 -8.03
N LEU A 337 7.90 -26.97 -6.96
CA LEU A 337 9.18 -26.75 -6.25
C LEU A 337 10.34 -27.57 -6.83
N ALA A 338 10.12 -28.36 -7.88
CA ALA A 338 11.17 -29.19 -8.46
C ALA A 338 12.35 -28.34 -8.94
N VAL A 339 13.57 -28.76 -8.59
CA VAL A 339 14.84 -28.13 -8.99
C VAL A 339 15.58 -29.06 -9.94
N ALA A 340 16.05 -28.52 -11.06
CA ALA A 340 16.78 -29.30 -12.06
C ALA A 340 18.00 -30.01 -11.43
N ASN A 341 18.12 -31.31 -11.69
CA ASN A 341 19.19 -32.18 -11.18
C ASN A 341 19.20 -32.39 -9.65
N GLN A 342 18.09 -32.11 -8.95
CA GLN A 342 17.89 -32.49 -7.55
C GLN A 342 16.87 -33.63 -7.43
N PRO A 343 17.01 -34.55 -6.46
CA PRO A 343 15.99 -35.56 -6.19
C PRO A 343 14.68 -34.91 -5.72
N GLU A 344 13.53 -35.38 -6.20
CA GLU A 344 12.21 -34.86 -5.78
C GLU A 344 11.76 -35.38 -4.40
N ASP A 345 12.42 -36.42 -3.88
CA ASP A 345 12.08 -37.08 -2.62
C ASP A 345 12.86 -36.54 -1.41
N VAL A 346 13.44 -35.35 -1.53
CA VAL A 346 14.14 -34.66 -0.43
C VAL A 346 13.40 -33.40 0.01
N ALA A 347 13.43 -33.16 1.31
CA ALA A 347 12.82 -32.02 1.96
C ALA A 347 13.93 -31.14 2.57
N PRO A 348 14.14 -29.90 2.10
CA PRO A 348 14.99 -28.91 2.74
C PRO A 348 14.28 -28.15 3.87
N SER A 349 12.97 -28.34 4.03
CA SER A 349 12.18 -27.80 5.13
C SER A 349 11.19 -28.86 5.62
N PHE A 350 10.80 -28.79 6.89
CA PHE A 350 9.68 -29.58 7.43
C PHE A 350 8.89 -28.78 8.47
N VAL A 351 7.63 -29.16 8.62
CA VAL A 351 6.73 -28.66 9.67
C VAL A 351 6.56 -29.75 10.70
N LEU A 352 6.78 -29.43 11.97
CA LEU A 352 6.55 -30.29 13.12
C LEU A 352 5.50 -29.65 14.02
N SER A 353 4.39 -30.33 14.26
CA SER A 353 3.34 -29.88 15.15
C SER A 353 3.23 -30.80 16.37
N SER A 354 3.26 -30.17 17.53
CA SER A 354 3.20 -30.77 18.87
C SER A 354 1.93 -30.33 19.60
N ALA A 355 1.73 -30.74 20.85
CA ALA A 355 0.54 -30.33 21.61
C ALA A 355 0.40 -28.81 21.72
N ASP A 356 1.50 -28.13 22.05
CA ASP A 356 1.47 -26.73 22.46
C ASP A 356 1.87 -25.76 21.33
N GLU A 357 2.55 -26.25 20.29
CA GLU A 357 3.07 -25.41 19.20
C GLU A 357 3.34 -26.19 17.92
N THR A 358 3.38 -25.45 16.81
CA THR A 358 3.92 -25.87 15.52
C THR A 358 5.19 -25.10 15.22
N ILE A 359 6.23 -25.81 14.78
CA ILE A 359 7.49 -25.22 14.33
C ILE A 359 7.73 -25.50 12.84
N ILE A 360 8.28 -24.50 12.15
CA ILE A 360 8.81 -24.62 10.79
C ILE A 360 10.32 -24.68 10.88
N VAL A 361 10.93 -25.69 10.29
CA VAL A 361 12.38 -25.90 10.33
C VAL A 361 12.93 -25.98 8.91
N THR A 362 13.87 -25.11 8.60
CA THR A 362 14.45 -24.96 7.25
C THR A 362 15.96 -25.16 7.30
N LEU A 363 16.51 -25.82 6.29
CA LEU A 363 17.94 -26.02 6.12
C LEU A 363 18.60 -24.80 5.48
N TYR A 364 19.49 -24.17 6.22
CA TYR A 364 20.40 -23.13 5.74
C TYR A 364 21.77 -23.75 5.44
N PRO A 365 22.33 -23.59 4.22
CA PRO A 365 23.56 -24.29 3.82
C PRO A 365 24.76 -24.11 4.78
N ASP A 366 24.93 -22.91 5.31
CA ASP A 366 26.07 -22.55 6.16
C ASP A 366 25.81 -22.80 7.66
N GLU A 367 24.55 -22.79 8.10
CA GLU A 367 24.18 -22.85 9.53
C GLU A 367 23.61 -24.22 9.95
N GLY A 368 22.99 -24.97 9.04
CA GLY A 368 22.27 -26.21 9.32
C GLY A 368 20.75 -26.01 9.44
N TRP A 369 20.08 -26.87 10.21
CA TRP A 369 18.62 -26.87 10.36
C TRP A 369 18.17 -25.83 11.37
N VAL A 370 17.56 -24.74 10.90
CA VAL A 370 17.15 -23.60 11.73
C VAL A 370 15.65 -23.68 11.99
N VAL A 371 15.24 -23.47 13.25
CA VAL A 371 13.83 -23.18 13.58
C VAL A 371 13.49 -21.77 13.08
N GLU A 372 12.79 -21.71 11.96
CA GLU A 372 12.44 -20.46 11.27
C GLU A 372 11.22 -19.80 11.89
N ARG A 373 10.25 -20.59 12.36
CA ARG A 373 9.03 -20.06 12.96
C ARG A 373 8.51 -20.95 14.08
N GLU A 374 8.03 -20.33 15.15
CA GLU A 374 7.26 -20.95 16.22
C GLU A 374 5.84 -20.38 16.24
N ILE A 375 4.84 -21.27 16.27
CA ILE A 375 3.43 -20.92 16.21
C ILE A 375 2.73 -21.60 17.39
N PRO A 376 2.48 -20.87 18.49
CA PRO A 376 1.77 -21.40 19.64
C PRO A 376 0.34 -21.82 19.27
N HIS A 377 -0.12 -22.92 19.84
CA HIS A 377 -1.49 -23.40 19.65
C HIS A 377 -2.45 -22.73 20.64
N PRO A 378 -3.67 -22.36 20.22
CA PRO A 378 -4.76 -22.10 21.13
C PRO A 378 -5.07 -23.34 22.00
N GLU A 379 -5.60 -23.13 23.20
CA GLU A 379 -6.11 -24.23 24.04
C GLU A 379 -7.10 -25.11 23.26
N ASP A 380 -7.04 -26.43 23.49
CA ASP A 380 -7.89 -27.45 22.88
C ASP A 380 -7.79 -27.61 21.35
N SER A 381 -6.71 -27.11 20.73
CA SER A 381 -6.47 -27.31 19.30
C SER A 381 -5.98 -28.72 18.97
N ASP A 382 -6.31 -29.24 17.79
CA ASP A 382 -5.72 -30.47 17.26
C ASP A 382 -4.39 -30.16 16.55
N PRO A 383 -3.25 -30.67 17.08
CA PRO A 383 -1.94 -30.50 16.44
C PRO A 383 -1.89 -31.00 15.00
N GLU A 384 -2.63 -32.06 14.66
CA GLU A 384 -2.63 -32.61 13.32
C GLU A 384 -3.30 -31.66 12.33
N GLU A 385 -4.47 -31.11 12.68
CA GLU A 385 -5.18 -30.14 11.85
C GLU A 385 -4.37 -28.85 11.65
N ILE A 386 -3.81 -28.30 12.73
CA ILE A 386 -2.97 -27.09 12.66
C ILE A 386 -1.71 -27.36 11.83
N GLY A 387 -1.04 -28.50 12.07
CA GLY A 387 0.17 -28.87 11.37
C GLY A 387 -0.05 -29.03 9.87
N GLN A 388 -1.14 -29.67 9.45
CA GLN A 388 -1.53 -29.81 8.05
C GLN A 388 -1.76 -28.44 7.39
N MET A 389 -2.50 -27.55 8.06
CA MET A 389 -2.77 -26.20 7.57
C MET A 389 -1.47 -25.40 7.38
N ILE A 390 -0.56 -25.44 8.36
CA ILE A 390 0.71 -24.70 8.30
C ILE A 390 1.65 -25.30 7.24
N ALA A 391 1.71 -26.62 7.10
CA ALA A 391 2.52 -27.29 6.08
C ALA A 391 2.07 -26.92 4.66
N GLU A 392 0.75 -26.89 4.41
CA GLU A 392 0.20 -26.47 3.12
C GLU A 392 0.51 -25.00 2.84
N GLY A 393 0.27 -24.11 3.80
CA GLY A 393 0.57 -22.68 3.65
C GLY A 393 2.06 -22.40 3.40
N HIS A 394 2.95 -23.06 4.14
CA HIS A 394 4.39 -22.90 3.94
C HIS A 394 4.85 -23.42 2.57
N ARG A 395 4.29 -24.54 2.09
CA ARG A 395 4.56 -25.04 0.73
C ARG A 395 4.11 -24.02 -0.32
N GLN A 396 2.92 -23.44 -0.18
CA GLN A 396 2.39 -22.44 -1.12
C GLN A 396 3.29 -21.18 -1.17
N ASN A 397 3.77 -20.70 -0.02
CA ASN A 397 4.70 -19.58 0.05
C ASN A 397 6.02 -19.87 -0.67
N LEU A 398 6.59 -21.06 -0.47
CA LEU A 398 7.80 -21.47 -1.19
C LEU A 398 7.57 -21.57 -2.71
N VAL A 399 6.39 -22.04 -3.14
CA VAL A 399 6.03 -22.10 -4.57
C VAL A 399 5.97 -20.70 -5.16
N LYS A 400 5.37 -19.75 -4.44
CA LYS A 400 5.31 -18.34 -4.86
C LYS A 400 6.72 -17.76 -5.01
N TRP A 401 7.56 -17.89 -3.98
CA TRP A 401 8.95 -17.46 -4.00
C TRP A 401 9.76 -18.09 -5.16
N ALA A 402 9.60 -19.39 -5.40
CA ALA A 402 10.31 -20.08 -6.48
C ALA A 402 9.90 -19.57 -7.88
N LYS A 403 8.65 -19.11 -8.06
CA LYS A 403 8.18 -18.50 -9.30
C LYS A 403 8.79 -17.10 -9.50
N GLU A 404 8.83 -16.28 -8.45
CA GLU A 404 9.43 -14.95 -8.47
C GLU A 404 10.93 -15.01 -8.84
N GLN A 405 11.70 -15.93 -8.23
CA GLN A 405 13.12 -16.10 -8.54
C GLN A 405 13.38 -16.53 -9.99
N ARG A 406 12.49 -17.37 -10.54
CA ARG A 406 12.58 -17.78 -11.96
C ARG A 406 12.27 -16.61 -12.89
N ALA A 407 11.32 -15.75 -12.54
CA ALA A 407 10.99 -14.56 -13.32
C ALA A 407 12.14 -13.53 -13.35
N ASN A 408 12.85 -13.37 -12.23
CA ASN A 408 13.99 -12.44 -12.11
C ASN A 408 15.31 -12.97 -12.73
N SER A 409 15.35 -14.24 -13.14
CA SER A 409 16.53 -14.89 -13.75
C SER A 409 16.47 -14.95 -15.30
N ILE A 410 15.42 -14.38 -15.90
CA ILE A 410 15.18 -14.27 -17.35
C ILE A 410 15.38 -12.82 -17.76
#